data_AF-A0A2S8F0D7-F1
#
_entry.id   AF-A0A2S8F0D7-F1
#
_cell.length_a   1.000
_cell.length_b   1.000
_cell.length_c   1.000
_cell.angle_alpha   90.00
_cell.angle_beta   90.00
_cell.angle_gamma   90.00
#
_symmetry.space_group_name_H-M   'P 1'
#
loop_
_entity.id
_entity.type
_entity.pdbx_description
1 polymer ?
#
loop_
_entity_poly.entity_id
_entity_poly.type
_entity_poly.pdbx_seq_one_letter_code
_entity_poly.pdbx_strand_id
1 'polypeptide(L)'
;MSNDDLVEAIREVDCFQGIHEEDLGQIAKMGRVIEFAANEIVFREGDTALSSYVVVSGTLSLEVCAPGIGCRRLSTIRDGEFLGWSPVLDNFHMTVTARTVTICHLIELPKDQLLALCERSPHFGYVFMRGVAQTLARRLSAARMQLLNLFGDEAETNAADG
;
A
#
# COMPACT_ATOMS: atom_id res chain seq x y z
N MET A 1 16.52 -13.99 -0.83
CA MET A 1 15.86 -13.96 -2.15
C MET A 1 16.88 -13.53 -3.18
N SER A 2 16.91 -14.17 -4.35
CA SER A 2 17.72 -13.73 -5.49
C SER A 2 17.08 -12.51 -6.16
N ASN A 3 17.82 -11.83 -7.04
CA ASN A 3 17.27 -10.72 -7.81
C ASN A 3 16.14 -11.18 -8.76
N ASP A 4 16.24 -12.39 -9.29
CA ASP A 4 15.23 -12.95 -10.20
C ASP A 4 13.92 -13.24 -9.44
N ASP A 5 14.01 -13.72 -8.18
CA ASP A 5 12.83 -13.89 -7.33
C ASP A 5 12.11 -12.55 -7.04
N LEU A 6 12.87 -11.46 -6.94
CA LEU A 6 12.31 -10.13 -6.72
C LEU A 6 11.62 -9.59 -7.97
N VAL A 7 12.20 -9.80 -9.15
CA VAL A 7 11.58 -9.42 -10.42
C VAL A 7 10.23 -10.12 -10.58
N GLU A 8 10.16 -11.42 -10.30
CA GLU A 8 8.90 -12.15 -10.36
C GLU A 8 7.88 -11.68 -9.32
N ALA A 9 8.30 -11.44 -8.07
CA ALA A 9 7.41 -10.91 -7.04
C ALA A 9 6.86 -9.51 -7.41
N ILE A 10 7.69 -8.64 -7.99
CA ILE A 10 7.28 -7.29 -8.43
C ILE A 10 6.35 -7.38 -9.64
N ARG A 11 6.61 -8.30 -10.58
CA ARG A 11 5.80 -8.49 -11.79
C ARG A 11 4.34 -8.78 -11.47
N GLU A 12 4.09 -9.59 -10.45
CA GLU A 12 2.74 -10.01 -10.05
C GLU A 12 1.91 -8.86 -9.44
N VAL A 13 2.55 -7.78 -9.00
CA VAL A 13 1.87 -6.69 -8.32
C VAL A 13 1.07 -5.85 -9.30
N ASP A 14 -0.19 -5.57 -8.93
CA ASP A 14 -1.15 -4.82 -9.76
C ASP A 14 -0.58 -3.53 -10.38
N CYS A 15 0.21 -2.75 -9.63
CA CYS A 15 0.74 -1.48 -10.11
C CYS A 15 1.96 -1.61 -11.01
N PHE A 16 2.54 -2.80 -11.13
CA PHE A 16 3.70 -3.07 -11.96
C PHE A 16 3.39 -3.94 -13.20
N GLN A 17 2.12 -4.34 -13.36
CA GLN A 17 1.62 -5.06 -14.53
C GLN A 17 1.84 -4.27 -15.83
N GLY A 18 2.51 -4.90 -16.81
CA GLY A 18 2.77 -4.30 -18.12
C GLY A 18 4.05 -3.46 -18.20
N ILE A 19 4.89 -3.45 -17.16
CA ILE A 19 6.22 -2.84 -17.19
C ILE A 19 7.21 -3.74 -17.95
N HIS A 20 8.13 -3.12 -18.68
CA HIS A 20 9.20 -3.82 -19.38
C HIS A 20 10.19 -4.50 -18.42
N GLU A 21 10.75 -5.62 -18.85
CA GLU A 21 11.70 -6.43 -18.07
C GLU A 21 12.89 -5.63 -17.56
N GLU A 22 13.40 -4.69 -18.36
CA GLU A 22 14.52 -3.82 -17.98
C GLU A 22 14.16 -2.95 -16.77
N ASP A 23 12.98 -2.32 -16.78
CA ASP A 23 12.49 -1.46 -15.71
C ASP A 23 12.16 -2.29 -14.45
N LEU A 24 11.58 -3.49 -14.59
CA LEU A 24 11.40 -4.43 -13.46
C LEU A 24 12.74 -4.77 -12.80
N GLY A 25 13.79 -5.01 -13.60
CA GLY A 25 15.14 -5.22 -13.11
C GLY A 25 15.71 -4.01 -12.37
N GLN A 26 15.37 -2.78 -12.75
CA GLN A 26 15.77 -1.58 -12.00
C GLN A 26 15.05 -1.48 -10.65
N ILE A 27 13.75 -1.81 -10.61
CA ILE A 27 12.95 -1.82 -9.38
C ILE A 27 13.49 -2.88 -8.41
N ALA A 28 13.77 -4.08 -8.90
CA ALA A 28 14.36 -5.15 -8.10
C ALA A 28 15.73 -4.76 -7.51
N LYS A 29 16.57 -4.04 -8.28
CA LYS A 29 17.88 -3.56 -7.82
C LYS A 29 17.81 -2.46 -6.74
N MET A 30 16.82 -1.57 -6.81
CA MET A 30 16.62 -0.55 -5.77
C MET A 30 15.88 -1.08 -4.54
N GLY A 31 15.12 -2.16 -4.71
CA GLY A 31 14.30 -2.75 -3.68
C GLY A 31 15.12 -3.44 -2.60
N ARG A 32 14.72 -3.22 -1.34
CA ARG A 32 15.29 -3.93 -0.18
C ARG A 32 14.23 -4.82 0.45
N VAL A 33 14.52 -6.11 0.60
CA VAL A 33 13.63 -7.03 1.32
C VAL A 33 13.76 -6.76 2.82
N ILE A 34 12.62 -6.55 3.48
CA ILE A 34 12.51 -6.36 4.92
C ILE A 34 11.48 -7.35 5.44
N GLU A 35 11.85 -8.04 6.53
CA GLU A 35 10.94 -8.88 7.29
C GLU A 35 10.35 -8.07 8.45
N PHE A 36 9.05 -8.23 8.66
CA PHE A 36 8.34 -7.74 9.83
C PHE A 36 7.65 -8.91 10.52
N ALA A 37 7.80 -9.00 11.84
CA ALA A 37 7.05 -9.96 12.64
C ALA A 37 5.55 -9.58 12.68
N ALA A 38 4.69 -10.48 13.14
CA ALA A 38 3.27 -10.18 13.33
C ALA A 38 3.06 -9.07 14.36
N ASN A 39 2.07 -8.19 14.13
CA ASN A 39 1.71 -7.02 14.95
C ASN A 39 2.74 -5.88 14.99
N GLU A 40 3.74 -5.89 14.11
CA GLU A 40 4.68 -4.79 13.95
C GLU A 40 4.08 -3.66 13.10
N ILE A 41 4.59 -2.45 13.33
CA ILE A 41 4.17 -1.27 12.59
C ILE A 41 5.22 -1.00 11.52
N VAL A 42 4.78 -0.99 10.27
CA VAL A 42 5.62 -0.66 9.12
C VAL A 42 5.80 0.86 9.02
N PHE A 43 4.71 1.61 9.17
CA PHE A 43 4.70 3.06 9.29
C PHE A 43 3.41 3.52 9.96
N ARG A 44 3.43 4.72 10.55
CA ARG A 44 2.27 5.36 11.17
C ARG A 44 1.69 6.44 10.28
N GLU A 45 0.41 6.70 10.48
CA GLU A 45 -0.23 7.91 9.98
C GLU A 45 0.54 9.14 10.49
N GLY A 46 0.84 10.08 9.59
CA GLY A 46 1.63 11.28 9.88
C GLY A 46 3.15 11.12 9.77
N ASP A 47 3.67 9.89 9.72
CA ASP A 47 5.11 9.66 9.50
C ASP A 47 5.54 10.23 8.16
N THR A 48 6.79 10.71 8.08
CA THR A 48 7.37 11.19 6.82
C THR A 48 7.38 10.08 5.77
N ALA A 49 6.82 10.37 4.61
CA ALA A 49 6.65 9.40 3.53
C ALA A 49 7.94 9.24 2.72
N LEU A 50 8.87 8.41 3.21
CA LEU A 50 10.21 8.21 2.61
C LEU A 50 10.31 7.01 1.67
N SER A 51 9.39 6.05 1.76
CA SER A 51 9.43 4.82 0.97
C SER A 51 8.04 4.25 0.72
N SER A 52 7.92 3.59 -0.42
CA SER A 52 6.78 2.75 -0.78
C SER A 52 7.11 1.29 -0.55
N TYR A 53 6.11 0.43 -0.52
CA TYR A 53 6.30 -0.99 -0.21
C TYR A 53 5.50 -1.88 -1.15
N VAL A 54 6.06 -3.04 -1.46
CA VAL A 54 5.39 -4.17 -2.11
C VAL A 54 5.28 -5.31 -1.12
N VAL A 55 4.11 -5.92 -1.00
CA VAL A 55 3.92 -7.12 -0.17
C VAL A 55 4.30 -8.35 -0.97
N VAL A 56 5.37 -9.02 -0.58
CA VAL A 56 5.79 -10.31 -1.16
C VAL A 56 5.00 -11.45 -0.52
N SER A 57 4.88 -11.42 0.80
CA SER A 57 4.07 -12.37 1.55
C SER A 57 3.55 -11.76 2.85
N GLY A 58 2.40 -12.25 3.30
CA GLY A 58 1.78 -11.92 4.57
C GLY A 58 0.53 -11.07 4.44
N THR A 59 0.06 -10.54 5.56
CA THR A 59 -1.15 -9.73 5.59
C THR A 59 -0.93 -8.51 6.47
N LEU A 60 -1.35 -7.35 5.98
CA LEU A 60 -1.28 -6.08 6.69
C LEU A 60 -2.67 -5.47 6.86
N SER A 61 -2.85 -4.78 7.98
CA SER A 61 -4.00 -3.96 8.34
C SER A 61 -3.62 -2.50 8.07
N LEU A 62 -4.39 -1.80 7.25
CA LEU A 62 -4.33 -0.34 7.17
C LEU A 62 -5.33 0.24 8.15
N GLU A 63 -4.85 1.08 9.06
CA GLU A 63 -5.58 1.57 10.22
C GLU A 63 -5.59 3.10 10.22
N VAL A 64 -6.74 3.67 10.57
CA VAL A 64 -6.88 5.10 10.88
C VAL A 64 -7.17 5.22 12.36
N CYS A 65 -6.46 6.11 13.05
CA CYS A 65 -6.60 6.30 14.49
C CYS A 65 -7.11 7.70 14.78
N ALA A 66 -8.22 7.81 15.52
CA ALA A 66 -8.77 9.10 15.92
C ALA A 66 -8.88 9.21 17.46
N PRO A 67 -8.60 10.39 18.04
CA PRO A 67 -8.79 10.63 19.47
C PRO A 67 -10.23 10.28 19.90
N GLY A 68 -10.36 9.51 20.99
CA GLY A 68 -11.66 9.08 21.54
C GLY A 68 -12.35 7.92 20.79
N ILE A 69 -11.95 7.61 19.56
CA ILE A 69 -12.54 6.53 18.73
C ILE A 69 -11.61 5.30 18.68
N GLY A 70 -10.31 5.50 18.91
CA GLY A 70 -9.29 4.45 18.80
C GLY A 70 -8.87 4.21 17.36
N CYS A 71 -8.17 3.09 17.12
CA CYS A 71 -7.75 2.69 15.78
C CYS A 71 -8.78 1.76 15.14
N ARG A 72 -9.16 2.05 13.90
CA ARG A 72 -10.07 1.22 13.09
C ARG A 72 -9.37 0.77 11.83
N ARG A 73 -9.58 -0.50 11.47
CA ARG A 73 -9.09 -1.07 10.21
C ARG A 73 -9.90 -0.53 9.04
N LEU A 74 -9.24 0.22 8.17
CA LEU A 74 -9.77 0.73 6.91
C LEU A 74 -9.74 -0.34 5.81
N SER A 75 -8.64 -1.07 5.68
CA SER A 75 -8.52 -2.14 4.69
C SER A 75 -7.50 -3.19 5.09
N THR A 76 -7.51 -4.31 4.38
CA THR A 76 -6.51 -5.38 4.52
C THR A 76 -5.73 -5.47 3.21
N ILE A 77 -4.40 -5.53 3.30
CA ILE A 77 -3.47 -5.63 2.18
C ILE A 77 -2.81 -7.00 2.23
N ARG A 78 -2.67 -7.66 1.09
CA ARG A 78 -2.08 -8.99 0.94
C ARG A 78 -0.94 -9.01 -0.09
N ASP A 79 -0.35 -10.18 -0.25
CA ASP A 79 0.64 -10.54 -1.26
C ASP A 79 0.23 -9.99 -2.64
N GLY A 80 1.20 -9.42 -3.37
CA GLY A 80 0.96 -8.82 -4.68
C GLY A 80 0.35 -7.41 -4.63
N GLU A 81 0.18 -6.82 -3.45
CA GLU A 81 -0.31 -5.44 -3.34
C GLU A 81 0.81 -4.42 -3.04
N PHE A 82 0.57 -3.19 -3.51
CA PHE A 82 1.40 -2.02 -3.27
C PHE A 82 0.82 -1.15 -2.14
N LEU A 83 1.66 -0.61 -1.27
CA LEU A 83 1.26 0.33 -0.22
C LEU A 83 2.28 1.46 -0.03
N GLY A 84 1.86 2.50 0.68
CA GLY A 84 2.67 3.70 0.87
C GLY A 84 2.84 4.47 -0.44
N TRP A 85 1.74 4.89 -1.08
CA TRP A 85 1.77 5.75 -2.29
C TRP A 85 2.02 7.22 -1.97
N SER A 86 1.91 7.65 -0.71
CA SER A 86 2.18 9.05 -0.32
C SER A 86 3.50 9.60 -0.88
N PRO A 87 4.64 8.88 -0.80
CA PRO A 87 5.91 9.36 -1.33
C PRO A 87 5.86 9.66 -2.83
N VAL A 88 5.19 8.83 -3.64
CA VAL A 88 5.16 8.99 -5.10
C VAL A 88 4.20 10.06 -5.59
N LEU A 89 3.24 10.48 -4.76
CA LEU A 89 2.33 11.60 -5.03
C LEU A 89 2.84 12.92 -4.45
N ASP A 90 4.11 12.96 -4.03
CA ASP A 90 4.74 14.08 -3.33
C ASP A 90 3.97 14.56 -2.10
N ASN A 91 3.23 13.65 -1.46
CA ASN A 91 2.66 13.91 -0.14
C ASN A 91 3.73 13.61 0.91
N PHE A 92 4.02 14.59 1.76
CA PHE A 92 5.10 14.49 2.75
C PHE A 92 4.81 13.47 3.87
N HIS A 93 3.54 13.06 4.05
CA HIS A 93 3.11 12.22 5.16
C HIS A 93 2.31 10.99 4.73
N MET A 94 2.48 9.89 5.47
CA MET A 94 1.63 8.71 5.37
C MET A 94 0.20 9.03 5.83
N THR A 95 -0.80 8.59 5.07
CA THR A 95 -2.21 8.91 5.34
C THR A 95 -2.93 7.91 6.25
N VAL A 96 -2.26 6.79 6.57
CA VAL A 96 -2.77 5.69 7.38
C VAL A 96 -1.62 5.04 8.13
N THR A 97 -1.92 4.28 9.17
CA THR A 97 -0.97 3.38 9.83
C THR A 97 -1.01 2.01 9.15
N ALA A 98 0.15 1.44 8.80
CA ALA A 98 0.25 0.07 8.32
C ALA A 98 0.82 -0.84 9.42
N ARG A 99 0.06 -1.88 9.77
CA ARG A 99 0.44 -2.88 10.78
C ARG A 99 0.39 -4.28 10.19
N THR A 100 1.39 -5.09 10.44
CA THR A 100 1.37 -6.51 10.05
C THR A 100 0.39 -7.30 10.91
N VAL A 101 -0.35 -8.21 10.28
CA VAL A 101 -1.27 -9.15 10.94
C VAL A 101 -0.60 -10.52 11.08
N THR A 102 0.18 -10.91 10.08
CA THR A 102 1.03 -12.10 10.08
C THR A 102 2.49 -11.67 10.01
N ILE A 103 3.44 -12.62 10.00
CA ILE A 103 4.79 -12.33 9.51
C ILE A 103 4.65 -11.84 8.05
N CYS A 104 5.37 -10.77 7.71
CA CYS A 104 5.34 -10.18 6.38
C CYS A 104 6.75 -10.01 5.82
N HIS A 105 6.90 -10.30 4.52
CA HIS A 105 8.07 -9.90 3.75
C HIS A 105 7.67 -8.80 2.79
N LEU A 106 8.33 -7.65 2.91
CA LEU A 106 8.07 -6.48 2.08
C LEU A 106 9.30 -6.14 1.25
N ILE A 107 9.09 -5.61 0.05
CA ILE A 107 10.15 -4.90 -0.69
C ILE A 107 9.93 -3.41 -0.44
N GLU A 108 10.87 -2.79 0.26
CA GLU A 108 10.93 -1.34 0.44
C GLU A 108 11.53 -0.69 -0.81
N LEU A 109 10.83 0.31 -1.34
CA LEU A 109 11.21 1.09 -2.51
C LEU A 109 11.41 2.56 -2.08
N PRO A 110 12.66 3.06 -2.07
CA PRO A 110 12.93 4.44 -1.69
C PRO A 110 12.27 5.47 -2.63
N LYS A 111 11.65 6.51 -2.05
CA LYS A 111 10.93 7.56 -2.81
C LYS A 111 11.76 8.12 -3.96
N ASP A 112 12.98 8.57 -3.67
CA ASP A 112 13.80 9.31 -4.62
C ASP A 112 14.22 8.44 -5.81
N GLN A 113 14.51 7.16 -5.57
CA GLN A 113 14.89 6.22 -6.64
C GLN A 113 13.70 5.86 -7.51
N LEU A 114 12.52 5.67 -6.91
CA LEU A 114 11.29 5.36 -7.63
C LEU A 114 10.83 6.52 -8.52
N LEU A 115 10.89 7.76 -8.00
CA LEU A 115 10.61 8.97 -8.77
C LEU A 115 11.64 9.19 -9.89
N ALA A 116 12.92 9.02 -9.61
CA ALA A 116 13.96 9.12 -10.63
C ALA A 116 13.78 8.08 -11.75
N LEU A 117 13.26 6.89 -11.45
CA LEU A 117 12.91 5.89 -12.47
C LEU A 117 11.71 6.33 -13.30
N CYS A 118 10.67 6.91 -12.70
CA CYS A 118 9.53 7.51 -13.42
C CYS A 118 9.98 8.59 -14.41
N GLU A 119 10.95 9.43 -14.03
CA GLU A 119 11.48 10.48 -14.90
C GLU A 119 12.34 9.92 -16.04
N ARG A 120 13.18 8.92 -15.74
CA ARG A 120 14.08 8.29 -16.71
C ARG A 120 13.35 7.40 -17.72
N SER A 121 12.30 6.70 -17.30
CA SER A 121 11.47 5.84 -18.14
C SER A 121 10.01 6.35 -18.09
N PRO A 122 9.61 7.24 -19.01
CA PRO A 122 8.24 7.76 -19.05
C PRO A 122 7.18 6.68 -19.27
N HIS A 123 7.54 5.59 -19.95
CA HIS A 123 6.66 4.43 -20.11
C HIS A 123 6.38 3.77 -18.76
N PHE A 124 7.44 3.45 -17.99
CA PHE A 124 7.31 2.95 -16.63
C PHE A 124 6.48 3.91 -15.78
N GLY A 125 6.82 5.20 -15.77
CA GLY A 125 6.09 6.21 -14.99
C GLY A 125 4.60 6.24 -15.31
N TYR A 126 4.22 6.16 -16.59
CA TYR A 126 2.82 6.09 -17.01
C TYR A 126 2.11 4.83 -16.52
N VAL A 127 2.69 3.65 -16.75
CA VAL A 127 2.10 2.36 -16.37
C VAL A 127 1.96 2.27 -14.85
N PHE A 128 3.03 2.61 -14.12
CA PHE A 128 3.06 2.61 -12.66
C PHE A 128 2.02 3.57 -12.06
N MET A 129 1.98 4.82 -12.52
CA MET A 129 1.01 5.81 -12.00
C MET A 129 -0.44 5.43 -12.32
N ARG A 130 -0.70 4.80 -13.48
CA ARG A 130 -2.02 4.25 -13.79
C ARG A 130 -2.41 3.14 -12.81
N GLY A 131 -1.48 2.25 -12.47
CA GLY A 131 -1.69 1.20 -11.48
C GLY A 131 -1.92 1.73 -10.06
N VAL A 132 -1.17 2.75 -9.66
CA VAL A 132 -1.39 3.47 -8.39
C VAL A 132 -2.77 4.11 -8.36
N ALA A 133 -3.19 4.80 -9.42
CA ALA A 133 -4.51 5.41 -9.51
C ALA A 133 -5.65 4.38 -9.41
N GLN A 134 -5.51 3.22 -10.04
CA GLN A 134 -6.49 2.13 -9.91
C GLN A 134 -6.55 1.59 -8.47
N THR A 135 -5.40 1.44 -7.81
CA THR A 135 -5.32 1.00 -6.40
C THR A 135 -6.01 1.99 -5.47
N LEU A 136 -5.77 3.29 -5.68
CA LEU A 136 -6.44 4.37 -4.95
C LEU A 136 -7.96 4.34 -5.16
N ALA A 137 -8.42 4.18 -6.40
CA ALA A 137 -9.85 4.10 -6.72
C ALA A 137 -10.54 2.91 -6.02
N ARG A 138 -9.87 1.75 -5.97
CA ARG A 138 -10.36 0.56 -5.24
C ARG A 138 -10.46 0.84 -3.74
N ARG A 139 -9.42 1.42 -3.13
CA ARG A 139 -9.39 1.72 -1.69
C ARG A 139 -10.39 2.81 -1.31
N LEU A 140 -10.56 3.84 -2.13
CA LEU A 140 -11.58 4.87 -1.92
C LEU A 140 -13.00 4.28 -1.96
N SER A 141 -13.26 3.39 -2.92
CA SER A 141 -14.54 2.69 -3.01
C SER A 141 -14.79 1.81 -1.78
N ALA A 142 -13.78 1.07 -1.32
CA ALA A 142 -13.87 0.24 -0.12
C ALA A 142 -14.14 1.08 1.14
N ALA A 143 -13.42 2.19 1.32
CA ALA A 143 -13.64 3.12 2.42
C ALA A 143 -15.06 3.71 2.42
N ARG A 144 -15.58 4.07 1.23
CA ARG A 144 -16.96 4.57 1.09
C ARG A 144 -17.99 3.53 1.51
N MET A 145 -17.80 2.26 1.13
CA MET A 145 -18.68 1.18 1.55
C MET A 145 -18.66 0.95 3.07
N GLN A 146 -17.48 1.04 3.70
CA GLN A 146 -17.38 0.95 5.16
C GLN A 146 -18.12 2.09 5.86
N LEU A 147 -18.03 3.32 5.35
CA LEU A 147 -18.79 4.44 5.89
C LEU A 147 -20.31 4.20 5.80
N LEU A 148 -20.80 3.70 4.67
CA LEU A 148 -22.23 3.37 4.53
C LEU A 148 -22.69 2.31 5.52
N ASN A 149 -21.87 1.28 5.78
CA ASN A 149 -22.22 0.26 6.78
C ASN A 149 -22.28 0.85 8.19
N LEU A 150 -21.37 1.76 8.55
CA LEU A 150 -21.40 2.43 9.85
C LEU A 150 -22.69 3.25 10.07
N PHE A 151 -23.19 3.92 9.04
CA PHE A 151 -24.45 4.68 9.13
C PHE A 151 -25.71 3.82 8.90
N GLY A 152 -25.57 2.65 8.28
CA GLY A 152 -26.67 1.70 8.08
C GLY A 152 -27.06 0.99 9.38
N ASP A 153 -26.07 0.60 10.19
CA ASP A 153 -26.29 -0.08 11.48
C ASP A 153 -26.97 0.84 12.52
N GLU A 154 -26.76 2.16 12.43
CA GLU A 154 -27.44 3.15 13.29
C GLU A 154 -28.95 3.26 12.98
N ALA A 155 -29.37 3.02 11.74
CA ALA A 155 -30.77 3.08 11.33
C ALA A 155 -31.59 1.86 11.79
N GLU A 156 -30.99 0.67 11.84
CA GLU A 156 -31.64 -0.55 12.34
C GLU A 156 -31.75 -0.56 13.87
N THR A 157 -30.75 -0.04 14.58
CA THR A 157 -30.78 0.05 16.05
C THR A 157 -31.87 1.01 16.55
N ASN A 158 -32.10 2.12 15.85
CA ASN A 158 -33.16 3.09 16.21
C ASN A 158 -34.58 2.63 15.81
N ALA A 159 -34.72 1.63 14.95
CA ALA A 159 -36.00 1.07 14.53
C ALA A 159 -36.47 -0.11 15.42
N ALA A 160 -35.58 -0.70 16.21
CA ALA A 160 -35.89 -1.81 17.12
C ALA A 160 -36.36 -1.37 18.51
N ASP A 161 -36.17 -0.09 18.86
CA ASP A 161 -36.52 0.52 20.16
C ASP A 161 -37.75 1.45 20.12
N GLY A 162 -38.50 1.48 19.00
CA GLY A 162 -39.72 2.28 18.81
C GLY A 162 -40.96 1.44 18.53
#